data_AF-A0A3Q0IKC3-F1
#
_entry.id   AF-A0A3Q0IKC3-F1
#
_cell.length_a   1.000
_cell.length_b   1.000
_cell.length_c   1.000
_cell.angle_alpha   90.00
_cell.angle_beta   90.00
_cell.angle_gamma   90.00
#
_symmetry.space_group_name_H-M   'P 1'
#
loop_
_entity.id
_entity.type
_entity.pdbx_description
1 polymer ?
#
loop_
_entity_poly.entity_id
_entity_poly.type
_entity_poly.pdbx_seq_one_letter_code
_entity_poly.pdbx_strand_id
1 'polypeptide(L)'
;MSRHKMASSFHFPIPRRRHLLFGSLVIFLPCSVLIILIDPDITSEESHLMDRIADLQLRLSHLDALYRAREYEAQLLHVPHGGGGVVRNNTQRSLVQDLIVSKKVSWVLSENDSVQSIRPPSIFQFLPHLLDNPHSLQPNLLISKKRTGVSLSIGLPTVKRLNQTYMFATLKNVLDAMFPEEKRRLCVTDETYVTQVANEILSVPQFVEAINSGLVDVLAPHPSYYPDLSKLRPTLGDSMDRVRWRSKQNLDFAYLMMFAQERALFYMQLEDDVLAKEGFVTRVKKFAYAQSAHNSQWFVLDFCQLGFIGKLFHSTDLPSLIQIFLLLYNDKPVDWLLEGFINFKLCSSEKDQSDCKKRAENVWLHHKPSLFQHIGTVSSLKGKVQKLRDKQFGKIPLFFPHNNPPAEVGSTIKAYKEHTLKRAYLGETFFWGLLPQPNDILSFRFRPPGVKLKRVVFRSGNAEHPSDMLYNTSVVALLADSNETVTIGKFNNWGTVDEYVEEGSELVAELQLIVLSESDNWVILSEIQIDTYS
;
A
#
# COMPACT_ATOMS: atom_id res chain seq x y z
N MET A 1 87.84 -33.22 38.34
CA MET A 1 88.73 -32.06 38.13
C MET A 1 87.85 -30.83 37.89
N SER A 2 87.61 -30.02 38.94
CA SER A 2 88.09 -28.63 39.07
C SER A 2 87.45 -27.68 38.04
N ARG A 3 86.64 -26.65 38.36
CA ARG A 3 86.82 -25.60 39.38
C ARG A 3 85.52 -24.82 39.64
N HIS A 4 85.37 -24.36 40.88
CA HIS A 4 84.48 -23.31 41.40
C HIS A 4 84.63 -21.93 40.73
N LYS A 5 83.58 -21.10 40.83
CA LYS A 5 83.56 -19.73 41.42
C LYS A 5 82.12 -19.17 41.36
N MET A 6 81.37 -19.06 42.46
CA MET A 6 81.28 -17.96 43.44
C MET A 6 80.95 -16.56 42.87
N ALA A 7 79.68 -16.18 43.11
CA ALA A 7 79.06 -14.90 43.45
C ALA A 7 79.81 -13.56 43.27
N SER A 8 79.06 -12.56 42.75
CA SER A 8 78.85 -11.30 43.50
C SER A 8 77.53 -10.61 43.07
N SER A 9 76.79 -10.17 44.09
CA SER A 9 75.57 -9.38 44.02
C SER A 9 75.89 -7.88 44.07
N PHE A 10 75.28 -7.07 43.20
CA PHE A 10 75.15 -5.63 43.41
C PHE A 10 73.67 -5.27 43.54
N HIS A 11 73.29 -4.76 44.70
CA HIS A 11 72.00 -4.08 44.95
C HIS A 11 72.20 -2.58 44.81
N PHE A 12 71.37 -1.92 44.00
CA PHE A 12 71.07 -0.49 44.06
C PHE A 12 69.54 -0.29 43.95
N PRO A 13 68.94 0.71 44.63
CA PRO A 13 67.51 0.75 44.96
C PRO A 13 66.63 1.44 43.89
N ILE A 14 65.38 0.97 43.79
CA ILE A 14 64.17 1.55 43.13
C ILE A 14 63.74 2.79 43.97
N PRO A 15 63.08 3.93 43.54
CA PRO A 15 61.89 4.02 42.65
C PRO A 15 61.59 5.40 41.96
N ARG A 16 61.32 5.48 40.64
CA ARG A 16 60.64 6.68 40.04
C ARG A 16 59.55 6.42 38.99
N ARG A 17 59.38 5.18 38.51
CA ARG A 17 58.44 4.86 37.42
C ARG A 17 56.99 4.61 37.85
N ARG A 18 56.73 4.23 39.09
CA ARG A 18 55.37 3.84 39.54
C ARG A 18 54.42 5.02 39.74
N HIS A 19 54.91 6.20 40.15
CA HIS A 19 54.06 7.37 40.39
C HIS A 19 53.61 8.06 39.10
N LEU A 20 54.44 8.05 38.05
CA LEU A 20 54.08 8.57 36.71
C LEU A 20 53.01 7.71 36.02
N LEU A 21 53.10 6.38 36.14
CA LEU A 21 52.10 5.46 35.61
C LEU A 21 50.75 5.56 36.34
N PHE A 22 50.78 5.75 37.66
CA PHE A 22 49.54 5.97 38.43
C PHE A 22 48.90 7.33 38.11
N GLY A 23 49.70 8.38 37.96
CA GLY A 23 49.23 9.71 37.57
C GLY A 23 48.60 9.73 36.17
N SER A 24 49.19 9.02 35.20
CA SER A 24 48.58 8.89 33.87
C SER A 24 47.27 8.10 33.94
N LEU A 25 47.21 7.02 34.73
CA LEU A 25 45.98 6.22 34.84
C LEU A 25 44.82 7.04 35.46
N VAL A 26 45.10 7.86 36.47
CA VAL A 26 44.10 8.67 37.18
C VAL A 26 43.61 9.86 36.35
N ILE A 27 44.36 10.33 35.35
CA ILE A 27 43.92 11.40 34.44
C ILE A 27 43.23 10.83 33.20
N PHE A 28 43.80 9.77 32.61
CA PHE A 28 43.26 9.20 31.39
C PHE A 28 41.98 8.38 31.61
N LEU A 29 41.81 7.65 32.72
CA LEU A 29 40.54 6.95 32.98
C LEU A 29 39.32 7.88 33.04
N PRO A 30 39.31 8.96 33.85
CA PRO A 30 38.15 9.83 33.91
C PRO A 30 37.93 10.59 32.60
N CYS A 31 38.99 10.97 31.85
CA CYS A 31 38.83 11.54 30.51
C CYS A 31 38.25 10.53 29.51
N SER A 32 38.63 9.26 29.59
CA SER A 32 38.06 8.19 28.74
C SER A 32 36.59 7.96 29.07
N VAL A 33 36.24 7.96 30.35
CA VAL A 33 34.86 7.82 30.84
C VAL A 33 34.04 9.06 30.49
N LEU A 34 34.63 10.26 30.50
CA LEU A 34 33.96 11.49 30.06
C LEU A 34 33.68 11.49 28.55
N ILE A 35 34.58 10.95 27.73
CA ILE A 35 34.36 10.80 26.27
C ILE A 35 33.25 9.79 25.99
N ILE A 36 33.14 8.71 26.78
CA ILE A 36 32.07 7.71 26.65
C ILE A 36 30.72 8.26 27.17
N LEU A 37 30.73 9.15 28.17
CA LEU A 37 29.53 9.79 28.72
C LEU A 37 29.09 11.05 27.95
N ILE A 38 30.00 11.64 27.18
CA ILE A 38 29.76 12.77 26.26
C ILE A 38 30.00 12.27 24.83
N ASP A 39 29.44 11.12 24.48
CA ASP A 39 29.13 10.83 23.08
C ASP A 39 27.77 11.51 22.86
N PRO A 40 27.71 12.68 22.20
CA PRO A 40 26.43 13.18 21.75
C PRO A 40 25.87 12.15 20.76
N ASP A 41 24.59 12.26 20.47
CA ASP A 41 23.80 11.38 19.62
C ASP A 41 24.24 11.39 18.12
N ILE A 42 25.55 11.32 17.84
CA ILE A 42 26.19 11.40 16.53
C ILE A 42 25.73 10.25 15.65
N THR A 43 25.52 9.06 16.23
CA THR A 43 25.05 7.89 15.47
C THR A 43 23.63 8.08 14.92
N SER A 44 22.74 8.77 15.64
CA SER A 44 21.40 9.06 15.13
C SER A 44 21.43 10.17 14.08
N GLU A 45 22.23 11.23 14.27
CA GLU A 45 22.39 12.28 13.27
C GLU A 45 23.04 11.76 11.98
N GLU A 46 24.07 10.91 12.08
CA GLU A 46 24.69 10.22 10.95
C GLU A 46 23.68 9.32 10.23
N SER A 47 22.88 8.55 10.98
CA SER A 47 21.83 7.71 10.37
C SER A 47 20.79 8.54 9.61
N HIS A 48 20.38 9.68 10.18
CA HIS A 48 19.42 10.59 9.56
C HIS A 48 20.01 11.29 8.31
N LEU A 49 21.29 11.65 8.35
CA LEU A 49 22.01 12.19 7.19
C LEU A 49 22.12 11.14 6.07
N MET A 50 22.44 9.89 6.41
CA MET A 50 22.52 8.79 5.46
C MET A 50 21.17 8.49 4.81
N ASP A 51 20.08 8.46 5.58
CA ASP A 51 18.71 8.32 5.06
C ASP A 51 18.36 9.45 4.08
N ARG A 52 18.77 10.68 4.40
CA ARG A 52 18.50 11.86 3.57
C ARG A 52 19.33 11.87 2.29
N ILE A 53 20.58 11.40 2.35
CA ILE A 53 21.43 11.20 1.16
C ILE A 53 20.82 10.12 0.27
N ALA A 54 20.34 9.01 0.84
CA ALA A 54 19.68 7.95 0.08
C ALA A 54 18.39 8.44 -0.61
N ASP A 55 17.54 9.22 0.07
CA ASP A 55 16.36 9.84 -0.56
C ASP A 55 16.74 10.76 -1.73
N LEU A 56 17.78 11.59 -1.57
CA LEU A 56 18.26 12.47 -2.63
C LEU A 56 18.83 11.70 -3.82
N GLN A 57 19.61 10.64 -3.57
CA GLN A 57 20.16 9.78 -4.63
C GLN A 57 19.04 9.07 -5.41
N LEU A 58 18.02 8.54 -4.71
CA LEU A 58 16.84 7.93 -5.33
C LEU A 58 16.03 8.91 -6.17
N ARG A 59 15.83 10.13 -5.66
CA ARG A 59 15.15 11.18 -6.43
C ARG A 59 15.94 11.56 -7.66
N LEU A 60 17.26 11.67 -7.55
CA LEU A 60 18.12 12.02 -8.67
C LEU A 60 18.10 10.93 -9.74
N SER A 61 18.23 9.65 -9.36
CA SER A 61 18.17 8.54 -10.33
C SER A 61 16.80 8.44 -11.00
N HIS A 62 15.71 8.65 -10.25
CA HIS A 62 14.37 8.68 -10.81
C HIS A 62 14.18 9.83 -11.80
N LEU A 63 14.65 11.04 -11.46
CA LEU A 63 14.57 12.20 -12.36
C LEU A 63 15.42 12.00 -13.62
N ASP A 64 16.61 11.41 -13.51
CA ASP A 64 17.45 11.07 -14.67
C ASP A 64 16.75 10.04 -15.58
N ALA A 65 16.10 9.02 -15.00
CA ALA A 65 15.33 8.04 -15.76
C ALA A 65 14.14 8.69 -16.50
N LEU A 66 13.40 9.60 -15.85
CA LEU A 66 12.33 10.36 -16.49
C LEU A 66 12.86 11.27 -17.60
N TYR A 67 13.98 11.93 -17.37
CA TYR A 67 14.62 12.79 -18.35
C TYR A 67 15.04 11.99 -19.59
N ARG A 68 15.70 10.85 -19.41
CA ARG A 68 16.08 9.92 -20.50
C ARG A 68 14.86 9.41 -21.28
N ALA A 69 13.76 9.08 -20.59
CA ALA A 69 12.53 8.64 -21.23
C ALA A 69 11.93 9.75 -22.12
N ARG A 70 11.93 11.00 -21.63
CA ARG A 70 11.47 12.17 -22.40
C ARG A 70 12.38 12.50 -23.58
N GLU A 71 13.70 12.38 -23.43
CA GLU A 71 14.64 12.52 -24.54
C GLU A 71 14.36 11.47 -25.64
N TYR A 72 14.11 10.22 -25.25
CA TYR A 72 13.76 9.16 -26.19
C TYR A 72 12.44 9.45 -26.94
N GLU A 73 11.40 9.90 -26.24
CA GLU A 73 10.14 10.34 -26.87
C GLU A 73 10.36 11.51 -27.84
N ALA A 74 11.18 12.50 -27.46
CA ALA A 74 11.50 13.64 -28.31
C ALA A 74 12.25 13.20 -29.58
N GLN A 75 13.16 12.24 -29.48
CA GLN A 75 13.88 11.67 -30.63
C GLN A 75 12.93 10.94 -31.59
N LEU A 76 11.95 10.18 -31.07
CA LEU A 76 10.93 9.52 -31.90
C LEU A 76 10.08 10.53 -32.69
N LEU A 77 9.79 11.70 -32.11
CA LEU A 77 9.08 12.78 -32.79
C LEU A 77 9.93 13.49 -33.87
N HIS A 78 11.26 13.45 -33.75
CA HIS A 78 12.20 14.11 -34.67
C HIS A 78 12.67 13.22 -35.83
N VAL A 79 12.23 11.97 -35.92
CA VAL A 79 12.53 11.12 -37.08
C VAL A 79 11.85 11.74 -38.32
N PRO A 80 12.61 12.22 -39.33
CA PRO A 80 12.03 12.79 -40.53
C PRO A 80 11.22 11.69 -41.21
N HIS A 81 9.90 11.84 -41.27
CA HIS A 81 9.09 11.03 -42.16
C HIS A 81 9.49 11.40 -43.59
N GLY A 82 10.40 10.62 -44.17
CA GLY A 82 10.73 10.70 -45.59
C GLY A 82 9.50 10.29 -46.41
N GLY A 83 8.75 11.29 -46.88
CA GLY A 83 7.69 11.10 -47.86
C GLY A 83 6.47 11.98 -47.62
N GLY A 84 6.26 12.96 -48.51
CA GLY A 84 5.00 13.69 -48.65
C GLY A 84 5.15 15.20 -48.50
N GLY A 85 5.24 15.90 -49.64
CA GLY A 85 5.38 17.35 -49.69
C GLY A 85 4.26 18.08 -48.96
N VAL A 86 4.64 19.06 -48.14
CA VAL A 86 3.71 20.05 -47.59
C VAL A 86 4.16 21.42 -48.05
N VAL A 87 3.27 22.03 -48.84
CA VAL A 87 3.31 23.39 -49.33
C VAL A 87 3.53 24.34 -48.14
N ARG A 88 4.58 25.15 -48.25
CA ARG A 88 4.95 26.21 -47.33
C ARG A 88 3.89 27.33 -47.44
N ASN A 89 3.03 27.47 -46.43
CA ASN A 89 2.37 28.74 -46.17
C ASN A 89 2.90 29.33 -44.87
N ASN A 90 3.62 30.44 -45.03
CA ASN A 90 4.09 31.31 -43.97
C ASN A 90 2.89 31.84 -43.17
N THR A 91 2.90 31.69 -41.84
CA THR A 91 2.86 32.81 -40.89
C THR A 91 2.86 32.30 -39.44
N GLN A 92 3.53 33.07 -38.59
CA GLN A 92 3.69 32.92 -37.13
C GLN A 92 4.80 31.98 -36.65
N ARG A 93 6.04 32.48 -36.74
CA ARG A 93 7.15 32.08 -35.86
C ARG A 93 6.85 32.55 -34.42
N SER A 94 6.68 31.60 -33.51
CA SER A 94 6.77 31.83 -32.07
C SER A 94 8.22 31.64 -31.62
N LEU A 95 8.77 32.66 -30.96
CA LEU A 95 10.17 32.90 -30.59
C LEU A 95 10.72 31.99 -29.47
N VAL A 96 10.19 30.77 -29.29
CA VAL A 96 10.61 29.88 -28.20
C VAL A 96 11.55 28.76 -28.67
N GLN A 97 11.64 28.50 -29.98
CA GLN A 97 12.45 27.41 -30.53
C GLN A 97 13.97 27.71 -30.58
N ASP A 98 14.37 28.98 -30.52
CA ASP A 98 15.76 29.39 -30.80
C ASP A 98 16.70 29.37 -29.57
N LEU A 99 16.23 28.94 -28.39
CA LEU A 99 17.02 29.02 -27.14
C LEU A 99 17.50 27.69 -26.56
N ILE A 100 17.17 26.52 -27.16
CA ILE A 100 17.61 25.22 -26.63
C ILE A 100 18.61 24.48 -27.53
N VAL A 101 18.76 24.85 -28.80
CA VAL A 101 19.71 24.17 -29.70
C VAL A 101 21.00 24.98 -29.85
N SER A 102 21.74 25.15 -28.76
CA SER A 102 23.14 25.58 -28.86
C SER A 102 23.98 25.06 -27.71
N LYS A 103 24.35 23.78 -27.80
CA LYS A 103 25.75 23.30 -27.73
C LYS A 103 25.78 21.77 -27.57
N LYS A 104 26.62 21.14 -28.39
CA LYS A 104 27.06 19.73 -28.36
C LYS A 104 26.05 18.66 -28.80
N VAL A 105 25.71 18.62 -30.08
CA VAL A 105 25.62 17.35 -30.83
C VAL A 105 25.99 17.63 -32.30
N SER A 106 27.29 17.72 -32.58
CA SER A 106 27.80 17.65 -33.96
C SER A 106 28.29 16.22 -34.18
N TRP A 107 27.36 15.29 -34.41
CA TRP A 107 27.72 14.03 -35.08
C TRP A 107 27.51 14.25 -36.56
N VAL A 108 28.62 14.07 -37.28
CA VAL A 108 28.78 14.01 -38.72
C VAL A 108 27.58 13.34 -39.39
N LEU A 109 26.76 14.12 -40.10
CA LEU A 109 25.86 13.58 -41.11
C LEU A 109 26.60 13.66 -42.44
N SER A 110 27.21 12.54 -42.84
CA SER A 110 27.55 12.33 -44.23
C SER A 110 26.25 12.14 -45.00
N GLU A 111 25.99 13.03 -45.95
CA GLU A 111 24.93 12.93 -46.96
C GLU A 111 25.23 11.78 -47.93
N ASN A 112 25.04 10.53 -47.47
CA ASN A 112 24.74 9.37 -48.30
C ASN A 112 24.69 8.14 -47.39
N ASP A 113 23.50 7.80 -46.93
CA ASP A 113 23.08 6.40 -46.82
C ASP A 113 21.59 6.38 -46.49
N SER A 114 20.84 5.56 -47.19
CA SER A 114 19.52 5.12 -46.76
C SER A 114 19.72 4.27 -45.49
N VAL A 115 19.97 4.92 -44.36
CA VAL A 115 20.10 4.26 -43.07
C VAL A 115 18.74 3.66 -42.76
N GLN A 116 18.61 2.35 -42.93
CA GLN A 116 17.47 1.59 -42.44
C GLN A 116 17.32 1.89 -40.95
N SER A 117 16.23 2.55 -40.59
CA SER A 117 15.96 2.86 -39.18
C SER A 117 15.69 1.57 -38.42
N ILE A 118 16.50 1.33 -37.39
CA ILE A 118 16.24 0.25 -36.43
C ILE A 118 14.92 0.56 -35.73
N ARG A 119 13.95 -0.36 -35.82
CA ARG A 119 12.66 -0.22 -35.14
C ARG A 119 12.71 -0.99 -33.82
N PRO A 120 12.75 -0.31 -32.67
CA PRO A 120 12.71 -0.98 -31.38
C PRO A 120 11.34 -1.65 -31.16
N PRO A 121 11.28 -2.73 -30.36
CA PRO A 121 10.01 -3.30 -29.94
C PRO A 121 9.14 -2.24 -29.27
N SER A 122 7.84 -2.27 -29.58
CA SER A 122 6.84 -1.38 -28.99
C SER A 122 5.70 -2.19 -28.39
N ILE A 123 4.86 -1.53 -27.60
CA ILE A 123 3.64 -2.15 -27.06
C ILE A 123 2.75 -2.74 -28.16
N PHE A 124 2.74 -2.14 -29.36
CA PHE A 124 1.98 -2.63 -30.52
C PHE A 124 2.52 -3.95 -31.08
N GLN A 125 3.76 -4.33 -30.76
CA GLN A 125 4.28 -5.64 -31.13
C GLN A 125 3.79 -6.74 -30.19
N PHE A 126 3.60 -6.43 -28.90
CA PHE A 126 3.03 -7.36 -27.92
C PHE A 126 1.50 -7.43 -28.02
N LEU A 127 0.86 -6.29 -28.29
CA LEU A 127 -0.59 -6.11 -28.39
C LEU A 127 -0.95 -5.36 -29.69
N PRO A 128 -0.94 -6.05 -30.85
CA PRO A 128 -1.17 -5.40 -32.14
C PRO A 128 -2.58 -4.84 -32.31
N HIS A 129 -3.58 -5.39 -31.62
CA HIS A 129 -4.97 -4.92 -31.66
C HIS A 129 -5.13 -3.49 -31.11
N LEU A 130 -4.14 -2.96 -30.37
CA LEU A 130 -4.16 -1.58 -29.92
C LEU A 130 -4.14 -0.57 -31.09
N LEU A 131 -3.68 -0.99 -32.28
CA LEU A 131 -3.71 -0.18 -33.50
C LEU A 131 -5.12 -0.06 -34.10
N ASP A 132 -6.04 -0.96 -33.73
CA ASP A 132 -7.40 -0.97 -34.27
C ASP A 132 -8.24 0.21 -33.74
N ASN A 133 -7.81 0.83 -32.63
CA ASN A 133 -8.48 1.98 -32.03
C ASN A 133 -7.47 2.98 -31.43
N PRO A 134 -7.48 4.27 -31.84
CA PRO A 134 -6.53 5.28 -31.36
C PRO A 134 -6.65 5.59 -29.85
N HIS A 135 -7.77 5.24 -29.22
CA HIS A 135 -8.01 5.45 -27.79
C HIS A 135 -7.60 4.25 -26.92
N SER A 136 -7.01 3.18 -27.48
CA SER A 136 -6.70 1.95 -26.74
C SER A 136 -5.73 2.14 -25.57
N LEU A 137 -4.85 3.15 -25.63
CA LEU A 137 -3.94 3.52 -24.55
C LEU A 137 -4.42 4.72 -23.73
N GLN A 138 -5.57 5.29 -24.08
CA GLN A 138 -6.19 6.35 -23.30
C GLN A 138 -7.14 5.73 -22.26
N PRO A 139 -7.21 6.28 -21.05
CA PRO A 139 -8.19 5.84 -20.09
C PRO A 139 -9.60 6.22 -20.53
N ASN A 140 -10.53 5.27 -20.43
CA ASN A 140 -11.95 5.53 -20.64
C ASN A 140 -12.55 6.40 -19.53
N LEU A 141 -12.02 6.25 -18.31
CA LEU A 141 -12.34 7.07 -17.17
C LEU A 141 -11.05 7.44 -16.45
N LEU A 142 -10.88 8.73 -16.18
CA LEU A 142 -9.82 9.24 -15.32
C LEU A 142 -10.37 10.33 -14.41
N ILE A 143 -10.51 10.02 -13.13
CA ILE A 143 -10.81 10.99 -12.08
C ILE A 143 -9.52 11.17 -11.30
N SER A 144 -8.79 12.24 -11.59
CA SER A 144 -7.47 12.47 -11.00
C SER A 144 -7.16 13.95 -10.83
N LYS A 145 -6.44 14.28 -9.76
CA LYS A 145 -5.83 15.61 -9.58
C LYS A 145 -4.44 15.73 -10.23
N LYS A 146 -4.05 14.72 -11.02
CA LYS A 146 -2.77 14.65 -11.77
C LYS A 146 -1.55 14.88 -10.89
N ARG A 147 -1.58 14.33 -9.68
CA ARG A 147 -0.50 14.47 -8.74
C ARG A 147 0.72 13.66 -9.22
N THR A 148 1.89 14.29 -9.21
CA THR A 148 3.18 13.70 -9.59
C THR A 148 4.25 13.98 -8.54
N GLY A 149 5.39 13.29 -8.63
CA GLY A 149 6.52 13.46 -7.70
C GLY A 149 6.26 12.94 -6.29
N VAL A 150 5.34 12.00 -6.12
CA VAL A 150 5.06 11.39 -4.82
C VAL A 150 6.13 10.34 -4.47
N SER A 151 6.30 10.01 -3.19
CA SER A 151 7.27 8.98 -2.80
C SER A 151 6.79 7.57 -3.11
N LEU A 152 5.47 7.32 -3.02
CA LEU A 152 4.87 6.01 -3.14
C LEU A 152 3.57 6.12 -3.94
N SER A 153 3.37 5.22 -4.90
CA SER A 153 2.09 4.95 -5.56
C SER A 153 1.65 3.53 -5.23
N ILE A 154 0.35 3.33 -5.05
CA ILE A 154 -0.24 2.01 -4.78
C ILE A 154 -1.26 1.68 -5.88
N GLY A 155 -1.06 0.56 -6.57
CA GLY A 155 -2.03 0.01 -7.51
C GLY A 155 -3.01 -0.92 -6.79
N LEU A 156 -4.32 -0.67 -6.95
CA LEU A 156 -5.41 -1.51 -6.43
C LEU A 156 -6.36 -1.86 -7.58
N PRO A 157 -6.16 -2.98 -8.29
CA PRO A 157 -7.06 -3.43 -9.35
C PRO A 157 -8.30 -4.07 -8.73
N THR A 158 -9.49 -3.76 -9.26
CA THR A 158 -10.74 -4.41 -8.82
C THR A 158 -11.18 -5.50 -9.78
N VAL A 159 -11.78 -6.57 -9.22
CA VAL A 159 -12.33 -7.68 -9.98
C VAL A 159 -13.81 -7.84 -9.65
N LYS A 160 -14.65 -7.73 -10.68
CA LYS A 160 -16.09 -7.99 -10.54
C LYS A 160 -16.34 -9.45 -10.15
N ARG A 161 -16.93 -9.68 -8.97
CA ARG A 161 -17.45 -10.99 -8.53
C ARG A 161 -18.98 -10.93 -8.49
N LEU A 162 -19.66 -12.07 -8.65
CA LEU A 162 -21.13 -12.11 -8.78
C LEU A 162 -21.87 -11.69 -7.50
N ASN A 163 -21.35 -12.05 -6.32
CA ASN A 163 -22.09 -11.94 -5.06
C ASN A 163 -21.35 -11.16 -3.95
N GLN A 164 -20.12 -10.68 -4.18
CA GLN A 164 -19.33 -9.95 -3.17
C GLN A 164 -18.38 -8.93 -3.82
N THR A 165 -18.25 -7.76 -3.21
CA THR A 165 -17.33 -6.69 -3.61
C THR A 165 -16.42 -6.33 -2.44
N TYR A 166 -15.16 -6.78 -2.49
CA TYR A 166 -14.18 -6.52 -1.42
C TYR A 166 -13.50 -5.15 -1.54
N MET A 167 -13.46 -4.61 -2.76
CA MET A 167 -12.77 -3.37 -3.12
C MET A 167 -13.05 -2.21 -2.15
N PHE A 168 -14.31 -1.98 -1.78
CA PHE A 168 -14.67 -0.90 -0.86
C PHE A 168 -14.12 -1.12 0.55
N ALA A 169 -14.23 -2.36 1.06
CA ALA A 169 -13.70 -2.72 2.36
C ALA A 169 -12.18 -2.58 2.40
N THR A 170 -11.50 -3.02 1.33
CA THR A 170 -10.05 -2.88 1.18
C THR A 170 -9.64 -1.42 1.04
N LEU A 171 -10.28 -0.63 0.18
CA LEU A 171 -9.95 0.79 0.01
C LEU A 171 -10.16 1.57 1.31
N LYS A 172 -11.29 1.33 2.00
CA LYS A 172 -11.55 1.92 3.32
C LYS A 172 -10.48 1.51 4.32
N ASN A 173 -10.18 0.22 4.43
CA ASN A 173 -9.17 -0.25 5.37
C ASN A 173 -7.79 0.33 5.06
N VAL A 174 -7.41 0.43 3.79
CA VAL A 174 -6.17 1.05 3.35
C VAL A 174 -6.13 2.53 3.77
N LEU A 175 -7.20 3.30 3.55
CA LEU A 175 -7.26 4.72 3.93
C LEU A 175 -7.32 4.93 5.46
N ASP A 176 -8.05 4.08 6.19
CA ASP A 176 -8.17 4.16 7.64
C ASP A 176 -6.87 3.74 8.34
N ALA A 177 -6.13 2.80 7.75
CA ALA A 177 -4.83 2.38 8.25
C ALA A 177 -3.72 3.43 8.01
N MET A 178 -4.00 4.57 7.37
CA MET A 178 -3.02 5.64 7.16
C MET A 178 -3.06 6.69 8.26
N PHE A 179 -1.89 7.13 8.69
CA PHE A 179 -1.76 8.33 9.53
C PHE A 179 -2.13 9.60 8.73
N PRO A 180 -2.61 10.67 9.40
CA PRO A 180 -2.95 11.93 8.74
C PRO A 180 -1.81 12.52 7.88
N GLU A 181 -0.55 12.30 8.24
CA GLU A 181 0.63 12.75 7.49
C GLU A 181 0.85 11.96 6.19
N GLU A 182 0.45 10.70 6.16
CA GLU A 182 0.62 9.78 5.04
C GLU A 182 -0.41 10.06 3.94
N LYS A 183 -1.64 10.43 4.33
CA LYS A 183 -2.74 10.83 3.45
C LYS A 183 -2.39 12.04 2.55
N ARG A 184 -1.32 12.77 2.88
CA ARG A 184 -0.84 13.87 2.06
C ARG A 184 0.05 13.46 0.90
N ARG A 185 0.41 12.19 0.67
CA ARG A 185 1.51 11.83 -0.27
C ARG A 185 1.33 10.55 -1.09
N LEU A 186 0.11 10.06 -1.26
CA LEU A 186 -0.13 8.80 -1.95
C LEU A 186 -1.08 8.99 -3.13
N CYS A 187 -0.94 8.14 -4.15
CA CYS A 187 -1.88 7.98 -5.26
C CYS A 187 -2.32 6.52 -5.24
N VAL A 188 -3.62 6.29 -5.06
CA VAL A 188 -4.25 4.97 -5.18
C VAL A 188 -4.99 4.92 -6.51
N THR A 189 -4.78 3.88 -7.32
CA THR A 189 -5.42 3.73 -8.63
C THR A 189 -6.34 2.52 -8.67
N ASP A 190 -7.59 2.70 -9.10
CA ASP A 190 -8.62 1.65 -9.14
C ASP A 190 -9.31 1.52 -10.51
N GLU A 191 -9.63 0.28 -10.89
CA GLU A 191 -9.93 -0.19 -12.26
C GLU A 191 -11.24 -1.02 -12.42
N THR A 192 -12.27 -0.45 -13.07
CA THR A 192 -13.48 -1.08 -13.70
C THR A 192 -14.78 -1.30 -12.89
N TYR A 193 -15.76 -0.41 -13.11
CA TYR A 193 -17.07 -0.60 -13.78
C TYR A 193 -17.61 0.82 -13.96
N VAL A 194 -17.36 1.39 -15.15
CA VAL A 194 -17.08 2.83 -15.35
C VAL A 194 -18.11 3.78 -14.75
N THR A 195 -19.37 3.40 -14.68
CA THR A 195 -20.41 4.27 -14.14
C THR A 195 -20.88 3.83 -12.76
N GLN A 196 -21.11 2.53 -12.52
CA GLN A 196 -21.69 2.09 -11.25
C GLN A 196 -20.70 2.16 -10.08
N VAL A 197 -19.49 1.58 -10.24
CA VAL A 197 -18.47 1.60 -9.18
C VAL A 197 -17.96 3.02 -8.99
N ALA A 198 -17.80 3.79 -10.06
CA ALA A 198 -17.45 5.21 -9.96
C ALA A 198 -18.53 6.00 -9.20
N ASN A 199 -19.82 5.77 -9.49
CA ASN A 199 -20.91 6.40 -8.73
C ASN A 199 -20.94 5.95 -7.26
N GLU A 200 -20.66 4.68 -6.98
CA GLU A 200 -20.57 4.16 -5.62
C GLU A 200 -19.38 4.78 -4.86
N ILE A 201 -18.20 4.89 -5.48
CA ILE A 201 -17.04 5.60 -4.90
C ILE A 201 -17.39 7.07 -4.65
N LEU A 202 -18.04 7.74 -5.62
CA LEU A 202 -18.45 9.13 -5.52
C LEU A 202 -19.62 9.36 -4.55
N SER A 203 -20.34 8.31 -4.15
CA SER A 203 -21.38 8.38 -3.12
C SER A 203 -20.81 8.47 -1.70
N VAL A 204 -19.52 8.19 -1.53
CA VAL A 204 -18.84 8.12 -0.23
C VAL A 204 -18.10 9.43 0.05
N PRO A 205 -18.49 10.22 1.06
CA PRO A 205 -17.83 11.49 1.37
C PRO A 205 -16.32 11.34 1.62
N GLN A 206 -15.90 10.28 2.33
CA GLN A 206 -14.49 9.99 2.61
C GLN A 206 -13.66 9.77 1.33
N PHE A 207 -14.19 9.07 0.33
CA PHE A 207 -13.49 8.85 -0.93
C PHE A 207 -13.52 10.08 -1.82
N VAL A 208 -14.62 10.85 -1.81
CA VAL A 208 -14.68 12.13 -2.51
C VAL A 208 -13.64 13.10 -1.95
N GLU A 209 -13.46 13.15 -0.63
CA GLU A 209 -12.40 13.93 0.02
C GLU A 209 -11.00 13.42 -0.39
N ALA A 210 -10.80 12.10 -0.41
CA ALA A 210 -9.54 11.50 -0.84
C ALA A 210 -9.23 11.79 -2.33
N ILE A 211 -10.22 11.76 -3.20
CA ILE A 211 -10.08 12.15 -4.62
C ILE A 211 -9.79 13.65 -4.74
N ASN A 212 -10.52 14.49 -4.00
CA ASN A 212 -10.36 15.94 -4.07
C ASN A 212 -9.02 16.42 -3.53
N SER A 213 -8.48 15.76 -2.52
CA SER A 213 -7.12 15.98 -2.01
C SER A 213 -6.02 15.44 -2.92
N GLY A 214 -6.38 14.67 -3.95
CA GLY A 214 -5.43 14.01 -4.86
C GLY A 214 -4.70 12.83 -4.23
N LEU A 215 -5.30 12.21 -3.20
CA LEU A 215 -4.84 10.98 -2.55
C LEU A 215 -5.24 9.73 -3.35
N VAL A 216 -6.40 9.78 -4.02
CA VAL A 216 -6.95 8.68 -4.82
C VAL A 216 -7.19 9.16 -6.25
N ASP A 217 -6.74 8.40 -7.22
CA ASP A 217 -7.04 8.53 -8.64
C ASP A 217 -7.91 7.34 -9.07
N VAL A 218 -9.01 7.57 -9.79
CA VAL A 218 -9.83 6.48 -10.34
C VAL A 218 -9.55 6.36 -11.84
N LEU A 219 -9.25 5.15 -12.31
CA LEU A 219 -8.70 4.90 -13.65
C LEU A 219 -9.33 3.66 -14.28
N ALA A 220 -10.05 3.80 -15.40
CA ALA A 220 -10.52 2.65 -16.16
C ALA A 220 -9.85 2.59 -17.55
N PRO A 221 -9.22 1.46 -17.94
CA PRO A 221 -8.73 1.23 -19.28
C PRO A 221 -9.87 1.31 -20.30
N HIS A 222 -9.55 1.75 -21.52
CA HIS A 222 -10.49 1.63 -22.63
C HIS A 222 -10.76 0.16 -22.95
N PRO A 223 -12.00 -0.26 -23.29
CA PRO A 223 -12.29 -1.66 -23.63
C PRO A 223 -11.39 -2.23 -24.73
N SER A 224 -10.94 -1.39 -25.68
CA SER A 224 -10.01 -1.79 -26.74
C SER A 224 -8.55 -1.97 -26.28
N TYR A 225 -8.22 -1.62 -25.03
CA TYR A 225 -6.94 -1.98 -24.43
C TYR A 225 -6.79 -3.50 -24.38
N TYR A 226 -7.87 -4.21 -24.06
CA TYR A 226 -7.85 -5.66 -23.94
C TYR A 226 -7.93 -6.34 -25.32
N PRO A 227 -7.14 -7.40 -25.54
CA PRO A 227 -7.35 -8.28 -26.69
C PRO A 227 -8.68 -9.03 -26.52
N ASP A 228 -9.10 -9.72 -27.57
CA ASP A 228 -10.24 -10.64 -27.49
C ASP A 228 -9.93 -11.81 -26.54
N LEU A 229 -10.32 -11.65 -25.27
CA LEU A 229 -10.12 -12.63 -24.20
C LEU A 229 -10.85 -13.96 -24.49
N SER A 230 -11.78 -14.00 -25.44
CA SER A 230 -12.41 -15.25 -25.86
C SER A 230 -11.50 -16.13 -26.72
N LYS A 231 -10.49 -15.55 -27.37
CA LYS A 231 -9.56 -16.21 -28.31
C LYS A 231 -8.18 -16.48 -27.71
N LEU A 232 -8.07 -16.50 -26.38
CA LEU A 232 -6.82 -16.82 -25.68
C LEU A 232 -6.38 -18.26 -25.96
N ARG A 233 -5.07 -18.51 -25.77
CA ARG A 233 -4.50 -19.85 -25.99
C ARG A 233 -4.63 -20.63 -24.69
N PRO A 234 -5.11 -21.87 -24.70
CA PRO A 234 -5.06 -22.70 -23.51
C PRO A 234 -3.59 -22.99 -23.17
N THR A 235 -3.18 -22.67 -21.93
CA THR A 235 -1.84 -22.99 -21.43
C THR A 235 -1.93 -23.56 -20.02
N LEU A 236 -0.86 -24.23 -19.56
CA LEU A 236 -0.72 -24.82 -18.22
C LEU A 236 -1.74 -25.91 -17.84
N GLY A 237 -2.56 -26.36 -18.80
CA GLY A 237 -3.67 -27.28 -18.53
C GLY A 237 -4.84 -26.64 -17.76
N ASP A 238 -4.89 -25.31 -17.73
CA ASP A 238 -5.93 -24.56 -17.03
C ASP A 238 -7.26 -24.54 -17.81
N SER A 239 -8.38 -24.38 -17.08
CA SER A 239 -9.66 -24.06 -17.72
C SER A 239 -9.60 -22.70 -18.41
N MET A 240 -10.38 -22.52 -19.48
CA MET A 240 -10.41 -21.24 -20.21
C MET A 240 -10.82 -20.05 -19.33
N ASP A 241 -11.66 -20.28 -18.32
CA ASP A 241 -12.01 -19.24 -17.33
C ASP A 241 -10.80 -18.79 -16.52
N ARG A 242 -9.95 -19.73 -16.11
CA ARG A 242 -8.70 -19.42 -15.39
C ARG A 242 -7.68 -18.76 -16.30
N VAL A 243 -7.57 -19.18 -17.55
CA VAL A 243 -6.72 -18.54 -18.57
C VAL A 243 -7.15 -17.07 -18.75
N ARG A 244 -8.44 -16.82 -19.00
CA ARG A 244 -9.00 -15.46 -19.11
C ARG A 244 -8.70 -14.62 -17.89
N TRP A 245 -8.93 -15.17 -16.70
CA TRP A 245 -8.72 -14.47 -15.45
C TRP A 245 -7.27 -14.03 -15.26
N ARG A 246 -6.29 -14.95 -15.38
CA ARG A 246 -4.87 -14.60 -15.18
C ARG A 246 -4.33 -13.71 -16.30
N SER A 247 -4.86 -13.84 -17.51
CA SER A 247 -4.49 -12.98 -18.63
C SER A 247 -5.01 -11.57 -18.48
N LYS A 248 -6.24 -11.38 -18.00
CA LYS A 248 -6.75 -10.05 -17.65
C LYS A 248 -5.89 -9.44 -16.53
N GLN A 249 -5.64 -10.18 -15.45
CA GLN A 249 -4.84 -9.70 -14.32
C GLN A 249 -3.45 -9.20 -14.73
N ASN A 250 -2.74 -9.91 -15.61
CA ASN A 250 -1.46 -9.46 -16.15
C ASN A 250 -1.58 -8.10 -16.87
N LEU A 251 -2.62 -7.93 -17.70
CA LEU A 251 -2.86 -6.70 -18.45
C LEU A 251 -3.26 -5.54 -17.55
N ASP A 252 -4.07 -5.80 -16.53
CA ASP A 252 -4.51 -4.83 -15.52
C ASP A 252 -3.30 -4.29 -14.74
N PHE A 253 -2.44 -5.18 -14.25
CA PHE A 253 -1.24 -4.79 -13.50
C PHE A 253 -0.28 -4.00 -14.39
N ALA A 254 -0.08 -4.44 -15.64
CA ALA A 254 0.73 -3.69 -16.60
C ALA A 254 0.15 -2.29 -16.85
N TYR A 255 -1.18 -2.14 -16.93
CA TYR A 255 -1.83 -0.85 -17.13
C TYR A 255 -1.62 0.09 -15.93
N LEU A 256 -1.82 -0.41 -14.71
CA LEU A 256 -1.57 0.36 -13.48
C LEU A 256 -0.10 0.78 -13.35
N MET A 257 0.82 -0.14 -13.64
CA MET A 257 2.26 0.16 -13.64
C MET A 257 2.63 1.22 -14.68
N MET A 258 2.09 1.14 -15.91
CA MET A 258 2.28 2.16 -16.95
C MET A 258 1.78 3.53 -16.49
N PHE A 259 0.63 3.58 -15.81
CA PHE A 259 0.09 4.83 -15.29
C PHE A 259 0.90 5.41 -14.12
N ALA A 260 1.45 4.56 -13.27
CA ALA A 260 2.14 4.96 -12.04
C ALA A 260 3.64 5.27 -12.21
N GLN A 261 4.31 4.73 -13.25
CA GLN A 261 5.77 4.81 -13.40
C GLN A 261 6.32 6.25 -13.38
N GLU A 262 5.58 7.23 -13.92
CA GLU A 262 6.01 8.63 -13.97
C GLU A 262 5.60 9.46 -12.74
N ARG A 263 4.83 8.88 -11.83
CA ARG A 263 4.16 9.61 -10.75
C ARG A 263 4.86 9.50 -9.42
N ALA A 264 5.57 8.39 -9.18
CA ALA A 264 6.13 8.06 -7.88
C ALA A 264 7.55 7.51 -7.95
N LEU A 265 8.32 7.64 -6.86
CA LEU A 265 9.63 6.99 -6.70
C LEU A 265 9.50 5.46 -6.59
N PHE A 266 8.52 5.01 -5.80
CA PHE A 266 8.22 3.60 -5.59
C PHE A 266 6.78 3.27 -6.02
N TYR A 267 6.60 2.07 -6.53
CA TYR A 267 5.29 1.50 -6.85
C TYR A 267 5.04 0.24 -6.04
N MET A 268 3.90 0.14 -5.38
CA MET A 268 3.45 -1.06 -4.70
C MET A 268 2.18 -1.61 -5.36
N GLN A 269 2.17 -2.91 -5.63
CA GLN A 269 0.99 -3.61 -6.11
C GLN A 269 0.23 -4.23 -4.92
N LEU A 270 -1.07 -3.96 -4.84
CA LEU A 270 -2.02 -4.63 -3.94
C LEU A 270 -3.14 -5.31 -4.76
N GLU A 271 -4.04 -6.01 -4.08
CA GLU A 271 -5.25 -6.64 -4.62
C GLU A 271 -6.50 -6.04 -3.95
N ASP A 272 -7.70 -6.31 -4.47
CA ASP A 272 -8.96 -5.73 -3.99
C ASP A 272 -9.55 -6.37 -2.73
N ASP A 273 -8.86 -7.34 -2.14
CA ASP A 273 -9.31 -8.11 -0.98
C ASP A 273 -8.20 -8.26 0.07
N VAL A 274 -7.54 -7.14 0.37
CA VAL A 274 -6.46 -7.05 1.37
C VAL A 274 -6.84 -6.21 2.58
N LEU A 275 -6.24 -6.55 3.73
CA LEU A 275 -6.15 -5.72 4.92
C LEU A 275 -4.73 -5.22 5.11
N ALA A 276 -4.60 -3.95 5.49
CA ALA A 276 -3.36 -3.27 5.83
C ALA A 276 -3.26 -3.04 7.35
N LYS A 277 -2.03 -3.06 7.87
CA LYS A 277 -1.74 -2.61 9.24
C LYS A 277 -1.71 -1.09 9.33
N GLU A 278 -2.11 -0.56 10.48
CA GLU A 278 -2.02 0.87 10.77
C GLU A 278 -0.59 1.41 10.60
N GLY A 279 -0.44 2.57 9.95
CA GLY A 279 0.84 3.23 9.66
C GLY A 279 1.70 2.48 8.63
N PHE A 280 1.09 1.64 7.77
CA PHE A 280 1.87 0.81 6.84
C PHE A 280 2.68 1.65 5.86
N VAL A 281 2.21 2.83 5.43
CA VAL A 281 2.93 3.67 4.45
C VAL A 281 4.27 4.11 5.01
N THR A 282 4.32 4.56 6.27
CA THR A 282 5.55 4.94 6.96
C THR A 282 6.47 3.73 7.10
N ARG A 283 5.94 2.56 7.48
CA ARG A 283 6.75 1.33 7.59
C ARG A 283 7.33 0.89 6.25
N VAL A 284 6.52 0.89 5.18
CA VAL A 284 6.96 0.59 3.80
C VAL A 284 8.07 1.54 3.39
N LYS A 285 7.86 2.85 3.54
CA LYS A 285 8.86 3.86 3.18
C LYS A 285 10.14 3.72 3.97
N LYS A 286 10.05 3.59 5.30
CA LYS A 286 11.22 3.42 6.17
C LYS A 286 12.03 2.20 5.75
N PHE A 287 11.37 1.08 5.48
CA PHE A 287 12.03 -0.12 4.99
C PHE A 287 12.67 0.11 3.61
N ALA A 288 11.95 0.72 2.67
CA ALA A 288 12.46 0.98 1.34
C ALA A 288 13.70 1.87 1.35
N TYR A 289 13.69 2.97 2.10
CA TYR A 289 14.85 3.86 2.22
C TYR A 289 16.03 3.16 2.91
N ALA A 290 15.79 2.44 4.00
CA ALA A 290 16.83 1.68 4.68
C ALA A 290 17.46 0.63 3.75
N GLN A 291 16.66 -0.14 3.00
CA GLN A 291 17.20 -1.11 2.06
C GLN A 291 17.93 -0.44 0.90
N SER A 292 17.47 0.72 0.43
CA SER A 292 18.16 1.45 -0.64
C SER A 292 19.50 2.04 -0.18
N ALA A 293 19.62 2.42 1.10
CA ALA A 293 20.86 2.88 1.70
C ALA A 293 21.87 1.74 1.95
N HIS A 294 21.40 0.58 2.41
CA HIS A 294 22.27 -0.54 2.79
C HIS A 294 22.52 -1.56 1.67
N ASN A 295 21.59 -1.73 0.75
CA ASN A 295 21.63 -2.72 -0.33
C ASN A 295 21.06 -2.11 -1.62
N SER A 296 21.88 -1.43 -2.41
CA SER A 296 21.43 -0.73 -3.63
C SER A 296 20.96 -1.64 -4.77
N GLN A 297 20.96 -2.96 -4.61
CA GLN A 297 20.68 -3.94 -5.67
C GLN A 297 19.36 -4.70 -5.47
N TRP A 298 18.52 -4.33 -4.51
CA TRP A 298 17.23 -4.98 -4.34
C TRP A 298 16.31 -4.70 -5.54
N PHE A 299 15.44 -5.67 -5.85
CA PHE A 299 14.46 -5.56 -6.93
C PHE A 299 13.02 -5.63 -6.42
N VAL A 300 12.76 -6.46 -5.40
CA VAL A 300 11.44 -6.60 -4.77
C VAL A 300 11.58 -6.39 -3.28
N LEU A 301 10.81 -5.46 -2.72
CA LEU A 301 10.52 -5.48 -1.28
C LEU A 301 9.13 -6.08 -1.07
N ASP A 302 9.09 -7.14 -0.28
CA ASP A 302 7.92 -7.99 -0.11
C ASP A 302 7.31 -7.82 1.28
N PHE A 303 6.07 -7.32 1.31
CA PHE A 303 5.33 -7.03 2.54
C PHE A 303 4.19 -8.04 2.80
N CYS A 304 4.02 -9.05 1.94
CA CYS A 304 3.06 -10.15 2.08
C CYS A 304 3.52 -11.38 1.28
N GLN A 305 3.73 -12.51 1.93
CA GLN A 305 4.25 -13.72 1.28
C GLN A 305 3.24 -14.38 0.32
N LEU A 306 1.98 -13.94 0.33
CA LEU A 306 0.93 -14.51 -0.50
C LEU A 306 0.87 -13.78 -1.85
N GLY A 307 1.18 -14.50 -2.93
CA GLY A 307 1.03 -14.03 -4.30
C GLY A 307 1.74 -12.70 -4.56
N PHE A 308 1.08 -11.83 -5.32
CA PHE A 308 1.62 -10.55 -5.77
C PHE A 308 1.28 -9.41 -4.81
N ILE A 309 0.59 -9.69 -3.70
CA ILE A 309 0.16 -8.70 -2.74
C ILE A 309 1.39 -8.07 -2.09
N GLY A 310 1.37 -6.74 -1.95
CA GLY A 310 2.37 -5.99 -1.18
C GLY A 310 3.78 -6.09 -1.76
N LYS A 311 3.90 -6.23 -3.09
CA LYS A 311 5.19 -6.20 -3.79
C LYS A 311 5.53 -4.76 -4.18
N LEU A 312 6.64 -4.26 -3.68
CA LEU A 312 7.15 -2.92 -3.95
C LEU A 312 8.35 -2.97 -4.89
N PHE A 313 8.36 -2.06 -5.86
CA PHE A 313 9.40 -1.90 -6.87
C PHE A 313 9.84 -0.44 -6.95
N HIS A 314 11.07 -0.21 -7.40
CA HIS A 314 11.42 1.11 -7.92
C HIS A 314 10.61 1.39 -9.19
N SER A 315 10.09 2.61 -9.33
CA SER A 315 9.35 2.98 -10.55
C SER A 315 10.22 2.93 -11.80
N THR A 316 11.54 3.10 -11.66
CA THR A 316 12.52 2.99 -12.74
C THR A 316 12.66 1.57 -13.29
N ASP A 317 12.27 0.56 -12.51
CA ASP A 317 12.33 -0.85 -12.91
C ASP A 317 11.03 -1.34 -13.58
N LEU A 318 9.92 -0.61 -13.40
CA LEU A 318 8.62 -0.96 -13.96
C LEU A 318 8.61 -1.19 -15.48
N PRO A 319 9.32 -0.41 -16.32
CA PRO A 319 9.34 -0.64 -17.77
C PRO A 319 9.72 -2.07 -18.15
N SER A 320 10.61 -2.73 -17.39
CA SER A 320 11.00 -4.13 -17.65
C SER A 320 9.89 -5.12 -17.28
N LEU A 321 9.22 -4.89 -16.14
CA LEU A 321 8.10 -5.73 -15.69
C LEU A 321 6.90 -5.60 -16.62
N ILE A 322 6.55 -4.36 -17.00
CA ILE A 322 5.47 -4.07 -17.95
C ILE A 322 5.69 -4.86 -19.25
N GLN A 323 6.90 -4.82 -19.82
CA GLN A 323 7.20 -5.56 -21.05
C GLN A 323 6.98 -7.07 -20.90
N ILE A 324 7.41 -7.66 -19.79
CA ILE A 324 7.25 -9.11 -19.56
C ILE A 324 5.78 -9.47 -19.34
N PHE A 325 5.03 -8.66 -18.60
CA PHE A 325 3.61 -8.89 -18.37
C PHE A 325 2.82 -8.78 -19.67
N LEU A 326 3.13 -7.79 -20.51
CA LEU A 326 2.51 -7.63 -21.83
C LEU A 326 2.94 -8.74 -22.80
N LEU A 327 4.19 -9.19 -22.76
CA LEU A 327 4.69 -10.24 -23.64
C LEU A 327 4.08 -11.62 -23.30
N LEU A 328 3.94 -11.93 -22.01
CA LEU A 328 3.57 -13.26 -21.52
C LEU A 328 2.18 -13.29 -20.86
N TYR A 329 1.32 -12.30 -21.12
CA TYR A 329 0.01 -12.16 -20.48
C TYR A 329 -0.86 -13.42 -20.64
N ASN A 330 -0.76 -14.11 -21.79
CA ASN A 330 -1.51 -15.33 -22.11
C ASN A 330 -0.87 -16.59 -21.53
N ASP A 331 0.42 -16.56 -21.22
CA ASP A 331 1.22 -17.78 -21.02
C ASP A 331 1.32 -18.22 -19.56
N LYS A 332 1.48 -17.27 -18.61
CA LYS A 332 1.64 -17.56 -17.17
C LYS A 332 0.94 -16.53 -16.27
N PRO A 333 0.58 -16.88 -15.03
CA PRO A 333 0.07 -15.91 -14.04
C PRO A 333 1.19 -14.95 -13.56
N VAL A 334 0.79 -13.77 -13.08
CA VAL A 334 1.71 -12.66 -12.74
C VAL A 334 2.77 -13.03 -11.70
N ASP A 335 2.42 -13.83 -10.69
CA ASP A 335 3.36 -14.31 -9.66
C ASP A 335 4.53 -15.07 -10.26
N TRP A 336 4.21 -15.96 -11.22
CA TRP A 336 5.20 -16.80 -11.89
C TRP A 336 6.02 -16.00 -12.89
N LEU A 337 5.46 -14.95 -13.47
CA LEU A 337 6.20 -14.02 -14.33
C LEU A 337 7.25 -13.25 -13.52
N LEU A 338 6.91 -12.78 -12.32
CA LEU A 338 7.87 -12.11 -11.45
C LEU A 338 8.96 -13.05 -10.93
N GLU A 339 8.59 -14.22 -10.41
CA GLU A 339 9.57 -15.22 -9.96
C GLU A 339 10.46 -15.67 -11.14
N GLY A 340 9.86 -15.93 -12.30
CA GLY A 340 10.58 -16.28 -13.52
C GLY A 340 11.54 -15.18 -13.97
N PHE A 341 11.16 -13.91 -13.87
CA PHE A 341 12.02 -12.78 -14.21
C PHE A 341 13.24 -12.67 -13.30
N ILE A 342 13.05 -12.81 -11.99
CA ILE A 342 14.15 -12.81 -11.01
C ILE A 342 15.10 -13.99 -11.28
N ASN A 343 14.54 -15.19 -11.48
CA ASN A 343 15.33 -16.37 -11.77
C ASN A 343 16.13 -16.21 -13.06
N PHE A 344 15.52 -15.68 -14.12
CA PHE A 344 16.20 -15.44 -15.39
C PHE A 344 17.33 -14.41 -15.28
N LYS A 345 17.16 -13.37 -14.45
CA LYS A 345 18.21 -12.36 -14.22
C LYS A 345 19.39 -12.87 -13.40
N LEU A 346 19.18 -13.77 -12.44
CA LEU A 346 20.18 -14.07 -11.40
C LEU A 346 20.78 -15.48 -11.44
N CYS A 347 20.02 -16.44 -11.95
CA CYS A 347 20.37 -17.85 -11.82
C CYS A 347 21.22 -18.30 -13.01
N SER A 348 22.41 -18.82 -12.71
CA SER A 348 23.28 -19.43 -13.73
C SER A 348 22.85 -20.87 -13.99
N SER A 349 22.84 -21.27 -15.26
CA SER A 349 22.61 -22.67 -15.66
C SER A 349 23.73 -23.62 -15.22
N GLU A 350 24.89 -23.09 -14.85
CA GLU A 350 26.08 -23.85 -14.42
C GLU A 350 26.11 -24.11 -12.90
N LYS A 351 25.20 -23.50 -12.14
CA LYS A 351 25.18 -23.59 -10.67
C LYS A 351 23.93 -24.32 -10.19
N ASP A 352 24.00 -24.80 -8.95
CA ASP A 352 22.88 -25.47 -8.32
C ASP A 352 21.74 -24.49 -7.97
N GLN A 353 20.56 -25.06 -7.74
CA GLN A 353 19.37 -24.30 -7.38
C GLN A 353 19.52 -23.58 -6.02
N SER A 354 20.45 -24.02 -5.17
CA SER A 354 20.70 -23.40 -3.87
C SER A 354 21.39 -22.05 -3.99
N ASP A 355 22.34 -21.90 -4.92
CA ASP A 355 23.00 -20.62 -5.24
C ASP A 355 21.99 -19.63 -5.83
N CYS A 356 21.15 -20.09 -6.76
CA CYS A 356 20.05 -19.30 -7.33
C CYS A 356 19.13 -18.75 -6.23
N LYS A 357 18.71 -19.60 -5.29
CA LYS A 357 17.87 -19.18 -4.17
C LYS A 357 18.54 -18.14 -3.28
N LYS A 358 19.81 -18.32 -2.92
CA LYS A 358 20.57 -17.34 -2.11
C LYS A 358 20.71 -15.99 -2.82
N ARG A 359 20.90 -15.98 -4.13
CA ARG A 359 20.94 -14.74 -4.92
C ARG A 359 19.58 -14.06 -4.98
N ALA A 360 18.52 -14.83 -5.19
CA ALA A 360 17.15 -14.32 -5.18
C ALA A 360 16.81 -13.68 -3.84
N GLU A 361 17.22 -14.29 -2.71
CA GLU A 361 17.03 -13.74 -1.36
C GLU A 361 17.74 -12.39 -1.13
N ASN A 362 18.80 -12.07 -1.89
CA ASN A 362 19.48 -10.76 -1.79
C ASN A 362 18.78 -9.64 -2.58
N VAL A 363 17.94 -9.99 -3.55
CA VAL A 363 17.17 -9.01 -4.34
C VAL A 363 15.69 -8.96 -3.98
N TRP A 364 15.16 -10.06 -3.42
CA TRP A 364 13.78 -10.21 -2.97
C TRP A 364 13.77 -10.19 -1.45
N LEU A 365 13.69 -8.98 -0.89
CA LEU A 365 13.82 -8.76 0.54
C LEU A 365 12.44 -8.77 1.19
N HIS A 366 12.26 -9.62 2.19
CA HIS A 366 10.99 -9.72 2.92
C HIS A 366 10.99 -8.83 4.16
N HIS A 367 9.97 -7.98 4.28
CA HIS A 367 9.69 -7.25 5.49
C HIS A 367 9.02 -8.16 6.52
N LYS A 368 9.52 -8.14 7.77
CA LYS A 368 8.97 -8.92 8.87
C LYS A 368 8.60 -7.99 10.03
N PRO A 369 7.35 -8.05 10.55
CA PRO A 369 6.22 -8.89 10.12
C PRO A 369 5.57 -8.40 8.81
N SER A 370 4.77 -9.25 8.15
CA SER A 370 3.97 -8.84 6.99
C SER A 370 3.03 -7.68 7.35
N LEU A 371 2.85 -6.75 6.39
CA LEU A 371 2.00 -5.56 6.57
C LEU A 371 0.63 -5.72 5.94
N PHE A 372 0.44 -6.73 5.08
CA PHE A 372 -0.83 -7.02 4.41
C PHE A 372 -1.29 -8.45 4.62
N GLN A 373 -2.62 -8.63 4.59
CA GLN A 373 -3.28 -9.91 4.73
C GLN A 373 -4.43 -10.03 3.72
N HIS A 374 -4.42 -11.08 2.91
CA HIS A 374 -5.54 -11.42 2.04
C HIS A 374 -6.77 -11.87 2.88
N ILE A 375 -7.93 -11.32 2.59
CA ILE A 375 -9.21 -11.61 3.27
C ILE A 375 -10.31 -12.15 2.34
N GLY A 376 -10.07 -12.17 1.03
CA GLY A 376 -11.02 -12.73 0.07
C GLY A 376 -11.31 -14.21 0.35
N THR A 377 -12.51 -14.53 0.84
CA THR A 377 -12.91 -15.93 1.07
C THR A 377 -13.50 -16.55 -0.18
N VAL A 378 -14.16 -15.75 -1.01
CA VAL A 378 -14.73 -16.12 -2.30
C VAL A 378 -13.78 -15.64 -3.40
N SER A 379 -13.14 -16.59 -4.08
CA SER A 379 -12.30 -16.27 -5.22
C SER A 379 -13.13 -15.64 -6.34
N SER A 380 -12.50 -14.76 -7.11
CA SER A 380 -13.04 -14.29 -8.39
C SER A 380 -13.19 -15.42 -9.43
N LEU A 381 -12.55 -16.57 -9.22
CA LEU A 381 -12.82 -17.80 -9.95
C LEU A 381 -13.99 -18.59 -9.31
N LYS A 382 -15.05 -18.81 -10.09
CA LYS A 382 -16.29 -19.46 -9.64
C LYS A 382 -16.01 -20.81 -8.99
N GLY A 383 -16.47 -20.98 -7.75
CA GLY A 383 -16.39 -22.23 -6.99
C GLY A 383 -15.10 -22.44 -6.19
N LYS A 384 -14.12 -21.52 -6.23
CA LYS A 384 -12.90 -21.62 -5.42
C LYS A 384 -13.03 -20.79 -4.14
N VAL A 385 -12.95 -21.44 -2.98
CA VAL A 385 -12.86 -20.77 -1.68
C VAL A 385 -11.38 -20.61 -1.34
N GLN A 386 -10.92 -19.38 -1.08
CA GLN A 386 -9.54 -19.09 -0.70
C GLN A 386 -9.47 -18.84 0.81
N LYS A 387 -8.68 -19.64 1.53
CA LYS A 387 -8.52 -19.53 3.00
C LYS A 387 -7.08 -19.29 3.43
N LEU A 388 -6.17 -19.06 2.46
CA LEU A 388 -4.77 -18.83 2.76
C LEU A 388 -4.62 -17.53 3.57
N ARG A 389 -3.87 -17.64 4.67
CA ARG A 389 -3.47 -16.51 5.51
C ARG A 389 -1.95 -16.40 5.55
N ASP A 390 -1.45 -15.19 5.64
CA ASP A 390 -0.02 -14.96 5.76
C ASP A 390 0.38 -15.25 7.21
N LYS A 391 1.27 -16.23 7.39
CA LYS A 391 1.73 -16.69 8.70
C LYS A 391 2.46 -15.59 9.48
N GLN A 392 3.03 -14.60 8.79
CA GLN A 392 3.83 -13.51 9.36
C GLN A 392 3.03 -12.22 9.57
N PHE A 393 1.75 -12.17 9.19
CA PHE A 393 0.90 -11.00 9.48
C PHE A 393 0.56 -10.86 10.97
N GLY A 394 0.47 -11.97 11.70
CA GLY A 394 0.04 -12.00 13.10
C GLY A 394 -1.49 -12.15 13.24
N LYS A 395 -2.02 -11.91 14.44
CA LYS A 395 -3.47 -11.99 14.69
C LYS A 395 -4.15 -10.73 14.17
N ILE A 396 -5.18 -10.90 13.33
CA ILE A 396 -6.03 -9.79 12.89
C ILE A 396 -6.94 -9.42 14.07
N PRO A 397 -6.99 -8.15 14.52
CA PRO A 397 -7.94 -7.74 15.54
C PRO A 397 -9.36 -7.90 14.98
N LEU A 398 -10.17 -8.70 15.67
CA LEU A 398 -11.59 -8.92 15.31
C LEU A 398 -12.51 -7.88 15.97
N PHE A 399 -11.96 -7.12 16.93
CA PHE A 399 -12.66 -6.11 17.70
C PHE A 399 -11.67 -5.10 18.30
N PHE A 400 -12.17 -3.93 18.68
CA PHE A 400 -11.41 -2.84 19.29
C PHE A 400 -11.95 -2.58 20.70
N PRO A 401 -11.19 -2.91 21.76
CA PRO A 401 -11.63 -2.71 23.13
C PRO A 401 -11.50 -1.25 23.56
N HIS A 402 -12.49 -0.76 24.30
CA HIS A 402 -12.53 0.61 24.84
C HIS A 402 -12.98 0.63 26.29
N ASN A 403 -12.56 1.65 27.03
CA ASN A 403 -13.00 1.89 28.40
C ASN A 403 -14.30 2.70 28.41
N ASN A 404 -15.42 2.02 28.19
CA ASN A 404 -16.74 2.64 28.15
C ASN A 404 -17.25 2.98 29.56
N PRO A 405 -18.14 4.00 29.71
CA PRO A 405 -18.76 4.33 30.98
C PRO A 405 -19.60 3.17 31.53
N PRO A 406 -19.81 3.03 32.85
CA PRO A 406 -20.60 1.94 33.41
C PRO A 406 -22.06 1.96 32.92
N ALA A 407 -22.48 0.87 32.26
CA ALA A 407 -23.84 0.70 31.76
C ALA A 407 -24.37 -0.72 31.99
N GLU A 408 -25.67 -0.84 32.17
CA GLU A 408 -26.42 -2.09 32.00
C GLU A 408 -26.72 -2.27 30.51
N VAL A 409 -26.34 -3.41 29.96
CA VAL A 409 -26.32 -3.62 28.51
C VAL A 409 -27.17 -4.83 28.14
N GLY A 410 -28.04 -4.64 27.15
CA GLY A 410 -29.03 -5.63 26.73
C GLY A 410 -29.17 -5.68 25.22
N SER A 411 -29.58 -6.83 24.69
CA SER A 411 -29.91 -6.96 23.28
C SER A 411 -31.10 -7.89 23.09
N THR A 412 -31.99 -7.53 22.16
CA THR A 412 -33.05 -8.43 21.69
C THR A 412 -32.49 -9.47 20.70
N ILE A 413 -31.38 -9.15 20.03
CA ILE A 413 -30.71 -10.05 19.10
C ILE A 413 -29.98 -11.14 19.87
N LYS A 414 -30.27 -12.40 19.51
CA LYS A 414 -29.66 -13.55 20.16
C LYS A 414 -28.17 -13.64 19.82
N ALA A 415 -27.32 -13.59 20.85
CA ALA A 415 -25.88 -13.74 20.70
C ALA A 415 -25.49 -15.16 20.28
N TYR A 416 -24.48 -15.26 19.42
CA TYR A 416 -23.85 -16.51 19.01
C TYR A 416 -22.67 -16.84 19.93
N LYS A 417 -22.75 -18.01 20.58
CA LYS A 417 -21.74 -18.50 21.53
C LYS A 417 -21.46 -17.46 22.62
N GLU A 418 -20.19 -17.16 22.86
CA GLU A 418 -19.72 -16.25 23.90
C GLU A 418 -19.67 -14.78 23.48
N HIS A 419 -19.99 -14.46 22.22
CA HIS A 419 -19.91 -13.11 21.63
C HIS A 419 -21.13 -12.27 22.01
N THR A 420 -21.34 -12.06 23.32
CA THR A 420 -22.49 -11.31 23.85
C THR A 420 -22.22 -9.80 23.84
N LEU A 421 -23.28 -8.99 23.79
CA LEU A 421 -23.15 -7.52 23.77
C LEU A 421 -22.45 -6.99 25.02
N LYS A 422 -22.69 -7.65 26.17
CA LYS A 422 -22.03 -7.31 27.42
C LYS A 422 -20.51 -7.46 27.37
N ARG A 423 -20.04 -8.57 26.82
CA ARG A 423 -18.60 -8.82 26.69
C ARG A 423 -17.98 -7.92 25.62
N ALA A 424 -18.74 -7.56 24.59
CA ALA A 424 -18.32 -6.57 23.60
C ALA A 424 -18.12 -5.17 24.23
N TYR A 425 -19.09 -4.73 25.03
CA TYR A 425 -19.04 -3.45 25.72
C TYR A 425 -17.87 -3.31 26.69
N LEU A 426 -17.51 -4.42 27.36
CA LEU A 426 -16.37 -4.51 28.27
C LEU A 426 -15.01 -4.64 27.55
N GLY A 427 -14.99 -4.73 26.21
CA GLY A 427 -13.77 -4.93 25.45
C GLY A 427 -13.15 -6.31 25.60
N GLU A 428 -13.92 -7.34 25.97
CA GLU A 428 -13.43 -8.72 26.06
C GLU A 428 -13.50 -9.46 24.71
N THR A 429 -14.44 -9.07 23.85
CA THR A 429 -14.71 -9.68 22.53
C THR A 429 -15.52 -8.72 21.64
N PHE A 430 -16.09 -9.19 20.53
CA PHE A 430 -17.12 -8.49 19.74
C PHE A 430 -18.50 -9.08 20.02
N PHE A 431 -19.56 -8.33 19.68
CA PHE A 431 -20.91 -8.88 19.64
C PHE A 431 -21.10 -9.63 18.33
N TRP A 432 -21.66 -10.84 18.37
CA TRP A 432 -22.08 -11.58 17.17
C TRP A 432 -23.52 -12.04 17.35
N GLY A 433 -24.44 -11.39 16.66
CA GLY A 433 -25.87 -11.61 16.75
C GLY A 433 -26.42 -12.39 15.56
N LEU A 434 -27.42 -13.24 15.81
CA LEU A 434 -28.09 -14.03 14.80
C LEU A 434 -29.22 -13.22 14.12
N LEU A 435 -29.15 -13.08 12.80
CA LEU A 435 -30.22 -12.59 11.90
C LEU A 435 -31.06 -11.41 12.46
N PRO A 436 -30.54 -10.17 12.41
CA PRO A 436 -31.26 -8.99 12.89
C PRO A 436 -32.62 -8.84 12.20
N GLN A 437 -33.65 -8.54 13.00
CA GLN A 437 -35.00 -8.27 12.54
C GLN A 437 -35.35 -6.78 12.74
N PRO A 438 -36.34 -6.24 11.98
CA PRO A 438 -36.86 -4.91 12.23
C PRO A 438 -37.33 -4.75 13.68
N ASN A 439 -36.99 -3.63 14.31
CA ASN A 439 -37.21 -3.30 15.71
C ASN A 439 -36.35 -4.08 16.72
N ASP A 440 -35.34 -4.81 16.29
CA ASP A 440 -34.32 -5.30 17.22
C ASP A 440 -33.54 -4.12 17.82
N ILE A 441 -33.23 -4.24 19.12
CA ILE A 441 -32.59 -3.19 19.92
C ILE A 441 -31.34 -3.74 20.59
N LEU A 442 -30.25 -2.98 20.51
CA LEU A 442 -29.10 -3.10 21.39
C LEU A 442 -29.10 -1.88 22.32
N SER A 443 -29.23 -2.09 23.63
CA SER A 443 -29.36 -1.03 24.63
C SER A 443 -28.15 -0.94 25.56
N PHE A 444 -27.80 0.29 25.91
CA PHE A 444 -26.76 0.66 26.87
C PHE A 444 -27.35 1.68 27.86
N ARG A 445 -27.82 1.20 29.00
CA ARG A 445 -28.45 2.01 30.04
C ARG A 445 -27.42 2.45 31.07
N PHE A 446 -27.14 3.75 31.14
CA PHE A 446 -26.18 4.33 32.06
C PHE A 446 -26.74 4.38 33.48
N ARG A 447 -25.84 4.33 34.47
CA ARG A 447 -26.25 4.50 35.87
C ARG A 447 -26.70 5.95 36.14
N PRO A 448 -27.72 6.17 36.97
CA PRO A 448 -28.15 7.52 37.35
C PRO A 448 -26.98 8.37 37.90
N PRO A 449 -26.89 9.66 37.54
CA PRO A 449 -27.87 10.46 36.80
C PRO A 449 -27.77 10.39 35.25
N GLY A 450 -27.00 9.46 34.68
CA GLY A 450 -26.71 9.41 33.24
C GLY A 450 -25.32 9.95 32.91
N VAL A 451 -25.04 10.15 31.63
CA VAL A 451 -23.72 10.65 31.15
C VAL A 451 -23.87 11.78 30.12
N LYS A 452 -22.93 12.72 30.11
CA LYS A 452 -22.81 13.70 29.03
C LYS A 452 -21.95 13.12 27.92
N LEU A 453 -22.54 12.83 26.77
CA LEU A 453 -21.84 12.28 25.63
C LEU A 453 -20.95 13.33 24.96
N LYS A 454 -19.76 12.92 24.52
CA LYS A 454 -18.83 13.73 23.73
C LYS A 454 -18.69 13.18 22.32
N ARG A 455 -18.54 11.86 22.20
CA ARG A 455 -18.40 11.17 20.92
C ARG A 455 -18.90 9.74 21.06
N VAL A 456 -19.57 9.24 20.04
CA VAL A 456 -19.97 7.83 19.95
C VAL A 456 -19.43 7.22 18.67
N VAL A 457 -18.73 6.10 18.82
CA VAL A 457 -18.24 5.30 17.70
C VAL A 457 -18.77 3.88 17.82
N PHE A 458 -19.46 3.43 16.78
CA PHE A 458 -19.89 2.06 16.63
C PHE A 458 -19.40 1.54 15.28
N ARG A 459 -18.70 0.40 15.26
CA ARG A 459 -18.35 -0.30 14.01
C ARG A 459 -18.93 -1.69 13.98
N SER A 460 -19.51 -2.01 12.84
CA SER A 460 -20.14 -3.29 12.54
C SER A 460 -19.38 -4.04 11.46
N GLY A 461 -19.38 -5.37 11.53
CA GLY A 461 -18.55 -6.26 10.72
C GLY A 461 -17.14 -6.41 11.30
N ASN A 462 -16.42 -7.43 10.83
CA ASN A 462 -14.99 -7.59 11.12
C ASN A 462 -14.23 -8.21 9.93
N ALA A 463 -12.92 -8.34 10.07
CA ALA A 463 -12.04 -8.87 9.04
C ALA A 463 -12.38 -10.30 8.55
N GLU A 464 -12.99 -11.13 9.39
CA GLU A 464 -13.35 -12.51 9.04
C GLU A 464 -14.74 -12.62 8.42
N HIS A 465 -15.64 -11.72 8.83
CA HIS A 465 -17.03 -11.67 8.43
C HIS A 465 -17.40 -10.24 8.02
N PRO A 466 -16.92 -9.77 6.85
CA PRO A 466 -17.14 -8.39 6.41
C PRO A 466 -18.58 -8.10 5.99
N SER A 467 -19.41 -9.12 5.77
CA SER A 467 -20.83 -8.97 5.42
C SER A 467 -21.75 -9.05 6.63
N ASP A 468 -21.23 -9.44 7.80
CA ASP A 468 -22.02 -9.54 9.03
C ASP A 468 -22.14 -8.16 9.67
N MET A 469 -22.96 -7.28 9.10
CA MET A 469 -23.04 -5.87 9.45
C MET A 469 -24.47 -5.43 9.79
N LEU A 470 -24.58 -4.35 10.58
CA LEU A 470 -25.81 -3.60 10.78
C LEU A 470 -26.05 -2.73 9.55
N TYR A 471 -27.15 -3.00 8.85
CA TYR A 471 -27.66 -2.19 7.76
C TYR A 471 -28.90 -1.42 8.23
N ASN A 472 -29.00 -0.15 7.85
CA ASN A 472 -30.16 0.70 8.14
C ASN A 472 -30.55 0.70 9.64
N THR A 473 -29.58 0.92 10.51
CA THR A 473 -29.74 0.98 11.96
C THR A 473 -29.55 2.43 12.42
N SER A 474 -30.40 2.91 13.34
CA SER A 474 -30.26 4.26 13.92
C SER A 474 -29.75 4.19 15.36
N VAL A 475 -28.91 5.14 15.73
CA VAL A 475 -28.43 5.34 17.11
C VAL A 475 -29.27 6.42 17.75
N VAL A 476 -29.96 6.08 18.84
CA VAL A 476 -30.90 6.93 19.55
C VAL A 476 -30.46 7.05 21.02
N ALA A 477 -30.50 8.25 21.56
CA ALA A 477 -30.24 8.55 22.96
C ALA A 477 -31.54 8.91 23.67
N LEU A 478 -31.78 8.32 24.84
CA LEU A 478 -32.85 8.69 25.77
C LEU A 478 -32.28 9.68 26.79
N LEU A 479 -32.86 10.87 26.87
CA LEU A 479 -32.44 11.94 27.78
C LEU A 479 -32.95 11.67 29.20
N ALA A 480 -32.10 11.92 30.21
CA ALA A 480 -32.37 11.61 31.60
C ALA A 480 -33.39 12.56 32.24
N ASP A 481 -33.41 13.83 31.82
CA ASP A 481 -34.25 14.87 32.42
C ASP A 481 -35.67 14.90 31.81
N SER A 482 -35.77 14.72 30.49
CA SER A 482 -37.01 14.86 29.73
C SER A 482 -37.65 13.52 29.32
N ASN A 483 -36.95 12.39 29.42
CA ASN A 483 -37.33 11.10 28.83
C ASN A 483 -37.63 11.19 27.32
N GLU A 484 -37.15 12.23 26.64
CA GLU A 484 -37.26 12.35 25.19
C GLU A 484 -36.14 11.56 24.49
N THR A 485 -36.43 11.08 23.28
CA THR A 485 -35.47 10.35 22.46
C THR A 485 -34.92 11.23 21.36
N VAL A 486 -33.60 11.35 21.27
CA VAL A 486 -32.90 12.11 20.23
C VAL A 486 -32.10 11.15 19.36
N THR A 487 -32.20 11.31 18.04
CA THR A 487 -31.34 10.53 17.12
C THR A 487 -29.95 11.15 17.08
N ILE A 488 -28.94 10.37 17.46
CA ILE A 488 -27.54 10.80 17.46
C ILE A 488 -26.92 10.60 16.08
N GLY A 489 -27.24 9.48 15.42
CA GLY A 489 -26.65 9.15 14.13
C GLY A 489 -27.32 7.93 13.49
N LYS A 490 -26.89 7.60 12.27
CA LYS A 490 -27.34 6.41 11.56
C LYS A 490 -26.15 5.65 11.02
N PHE A 491 -26.23 4.32 11.04
CA PHE A 491 -25.24 3.47 10.41
C PHE A 491 -25.21 3.78 8.92
N ASN A 492 -24.02 4.18 8.45
CA ASN A 492 -23.79 4.34 7.02
C ASN A 492 -23.75 2.98 6.32
N ASN A 493 -23.67 2.99 4.99
CA ASN A 493 -23.58 1.77 4.18
C ASN A 493 -22.32 0.91 4.48
N TRP A 494 -21.38 1.43 5.27
CA TRP A 494 -20.17 0.74 5.74
C TRP A 494 -20.26 0.32 7.22
N GLY A 495 -21.48 0.28 7.77
CA GLY A 495 -21.74 -0.25 9.10
C GLY A 495 -21.03 0.50 10.21
N THR A 496 -20.78 1.80 10.03
CA THR A 496 -20.10 2.63 11.03
C THR A 496 -20.96 3.83 11.41
N VAL A 497 -20.89 4.22 12.67
CA VAL A 497 -21.34 5.50 13.23
C VAL A 497 -20.14 6.12 13.94
N ASP A 498 -19.87 7.38 13.68
CA ASP A 498 -18.80 8.16 14.34
C ASP A 498 -19.30 9.60 14.43
N GLU A 499 -19.94 9.93 15.55
CA GLU A 499 -20.64 11.20 15.73
C GLU A 499 -20.10 11.93 16.97
N TYR A 500 -19.87 13.23 16.82
CA TYR A 500 -19.55 14.13 17.92
C TYR A 500 -20.82 14.76 18.46
N VAL A 501 -20.93 14.86 19.78
CA VAL A 501 -22.06 15.48 20.47
C VAL A 501 -21.61 16.83 21.04
N GLU A 502 -22.39 17.89 20.80
CA GLU A 502 -22.03 19.25 21.19
C GLU A 502 -21.87 19.43 22.71
N GLU A 503 -20.88 20.23 23.10
CA GLU A 503 -20.58 20.55 24.48
C GLU A 503 -21.70 21.41 25.08
N GLY A 504 -22.59 20.78 25.87
CA GLY A 504 -23.80 21.41 26.41
C GLY A 504 -25.05 20.53 26.33
N SER A 505 -24.96 19.37 25.67
CA SER A 505 -26.04 18.38 25.60
C SER A 505 -26.51 17.89 26.98
N GLU A 506 -27.81 17.62 27.09
CA GLU A 506 -28.45 17.05 28.28
C GLU A 506 -27.83 15.69 28.68
N LEU A 507 -28.07 15.28 29.92
CA LEU A 507 -27.64 13.96 30.41
C LEU A 507 -28.37 12.86 29.65
N VAL A 508 -27.62 11.86 29.18
CA VAL A 508 -28.17 10.70 28.50
C VAL A 508 -28.30 9.54 29.49
N ALA A 509 -29.52 9.01 29.63
CA ALA A 509 -29.82 7.86 30.47
C ALA A 509 -29.60 6.53 29.76
N GLU A 510 -29.89 6.45 28.45
CA GLU A 510 -29.76 5.21 27.68
C GLU A 510 -29.38 5.51 26.22
N LEU A 511 -28.47 4.72 25.65
CA LEU A 511 -28.21 4.68 24.21
C LEU A 511 -28.79 3.40 23.62
N GLN A 512 -29.41 3.49 22.45
CA GLN A 512 -30.03 2.38 21.74
C GLN A 512 -29.62 2.36 20.27
N LEU A 513 -29.26 1.17 19.76
CA LEU A 513 -29.18 0.90 18.33
C LEU A 513 -30.48 0.21 17.92
N ILE A 514 -31.25 0.85 17.06
CA ILE A 514 -32.56 0.36 16.59
C ILE A 514 -32.42 -0.07 15.15
N VAL A 515 -32.60 -1.37 14.90
CA VAL A 515 -32.55 -1.98 13.56
C VAL A 515 -33.85 -1.65 12.82
N LEU A 516 -33.76 -1.00 11.65
CA LEU A 516 -34.96 -0.55 10.91
C LEU A 516 -35.34 -1.49 9.75
N SER A 517 -34.43 -2.36 9.30
CA SER A 517 -34.71 -3.33 8.25
C SER A 517 -34.14 -4.71 8.59
N GLU A 518 -34.74 -5.75 8.00
CA GLU A 518 -34.20 -7.10 8.06
C GLU A 518 -32.84 -7.20 7.36
N SER A 519 -32.02 -8.16 7.81
CA SER A 519 -30.74 -8.50 7.18
C SER A 519 -30.67 -10.00 6.91
N ASP A 520 -30.24 -10.35 5.70
CA ASP A 520 -29.99 -11.75 5.31
C ASP A 520 -28.74 -12.35 6.00
N ASN A 521 -27.88 -11.48 6.54
CA ASN A 521 -26.64 -11.87 7.22
C ASN A 521 -26.79 -11.77 8.74
N TRP A 522 -25.89 -12.44 9.45
CA TRP A 522 -25.70 -12.21 10.88
C TRP A 522 -25.12 -10.82 11.12
N VAL A 523 -24.96 -10.41 12.38
CA VAL A 523 -24.43 -9.09 12.70
C VAL A 523 -23.24 -9.18 13.64
N ILE A 524 -22.18 -8.45 13.32
CA ILE A 524 -21.06 -8.24 14.22
C ILE A 524 -21.02 -6.78 14.65
N LEU A 525 -20.84 -6.49 15.94
CA LEU A 525 -20.45 -5.17 16.44
C LEU A 525 -19.02 -5.30 17.01
N SER A 526 -18.05 -4.80 16.25
CA SER A 526 -16.62 -4.97 16.50
C SER A 526 -15.99 -3.83 17.28
N GLU A 527 -16.62 -2.66 17.32
CA GLU A 527 -16.17 -1.52 18.11
C GLU A 527 -17.35 -0.82 18.76
N ILE A 528 -17.21 -0.55 20.05
CA ILE A 528 -18.14 0.26 20.84
C ILE A 528 -17.26 1.22 21.64
N GLN A 529 -17.27 2.50 21.26
CA GLN A 529 -16.57 3.56 21.96
C GLN A 529 -17.57 4.67 22.32
N ILE A 530 -17.68 4.96 23.61
CA ILE A 530 -18.54 6.01 24.12
C ILE A 530 -17.66 6.93 24.97
N ASP A 531 -17.31 8.09 24.41
CA ASP A 531 -16.54 9.11 25.10
C ASP A 531 -17.52 10.07 25.80
N THR A 532 -17.22 10.43 27.05
CA THR A 532 -18.03 11.36 27.84
C THR A 532 -17.24 12.62 28.21
N TYR A 533 -17.95 13.72 28.44
CA TYR A 533 -17.37 14.88 29.10
C TYR A 533 -17.14 14.59 30.59
N SER A 534 -16.06 15.16 31.13
CA SER A 534 -15.64 15.04 32.53
C SER A 534 -16.64 15.68 33.50
#